data_AF-A0A9D8X0T3-F1
#
_entry.id   AF-A0A9D8X0T3-F1
#
_cell.length_a   1.000
_cell.length_b   1.000
_cell.length_c   1.000
_cell.angle_alpha   90.00
_cell.angle_beta   90.00
_cell.angle_gamma   90.00
#
_symmetry.space_group_name_H-M   'P 1'
#
loop_
_entity.id
_entity.type
_entity.pdbx_description
1 polymer ?
#
loop_
_entity_poly.entity_id
_entity_poly.type
_entity_poly.pdbx_seq_one_letter_code
_entity_poly.pdbx_strand_id
1 'polypeptide(L)'
;MEKAYNSIQVDFSKPYGKIKTFNAVNNGPVNGIRGINNMEAWRAAKIPYGRLHDTSFTNEWLVDVHRIFRDFDADENDPKNYIFAPTDKYIADMFAVGTEPYYRLGASIEHSHKYGTYPPKDYEKWARICEHIIRHYTEGWADGFNYNIKYWEIWNEADNDNATGNPCWQGTWEEFYDFFCTVCPYLQEKFPNLKIGGPAIATFWHEEWCDKFFAAMQDRKVRPDFISYHRYNKYIEDFVDYVRKANAVMEKYGYGDVETHLNEWNYVRGWRGEDY
;
A
#
# COMPACT_ATOMS: atom_id res chain seq x y z
N MET A 1 -45.41 -22.23 7.34
CA MET A 1 -44.20 -21.70 8.02
C MET A 1 -44.24 -20.19 7.84
N GLU A 2 -44.56 -19.45 8.91
CA GLU A 2 -44.51 -17.98 8.89
C GLU A 2 -43.07 -17.52 8.71
N LYS A 3 -42.82 -16.61 7.78
CA LYS A 3 -41.55 -15.89 7.69
C LYS A 3 -41.42 -15.04 8.95
N ALA A 4 -40.50 -15.39 9.84
CA ALA A 4 -40.09 -14.51 10.92
C ALA A 4 -39.50 -13.23 10.29
N TYR A 5 -40.23 -12.12 10.36
CA TYR A 5 -39.68 -10.82 10.00
C TYR A 5 -38.84 -10.34 11.18
N ASN A 6 -37.52 -10.34 11.02
CA ASN A 6 -36.65 -9.65 11.96
C ASN A 6 -36.98 -8.15 11.90
N SER A 7 -37.50 -7.58 12.98
CA SER A 7 -37.71 -6.14 13.09
C SER A 7 -36.41 -5.47 13.47
N ILE A 8 -36.01 -4.44 12.71
CA ILE A 8 -34.87 -3.58 13.04
C ILE A 8 -35.44 -2.27 13.57
N GLN A 9 -35.04 -1.87 14.78
CA GLN A 9 -35.39 -0.58 15.37
C GLN A 9 -34.16 0.33 15.42
N VAL A 10 -34.31 1.57 14.96
CA VAL A 10 -33.24 2.58 14.96
C VAL A 10 -33.76 3.82 15.68
N ASP A 11 -33.05 4.26 16.71
CA ASP A 11 -33.39 5.44 17.51
C ASP A 11 -32.47 6.61 17.15
N PHE A 12 -32.94 7.51 16.28
CA PHE A 12 -32.18 8.68 15.84
C PHE A 12 -31.92 9.72 16.93
N SER A 13 -32.55 9.58 18.12
CA SER A 13 -32.31 10.48 19.26
C SER A 13 -31.08 10.09 20.09
N LYS A 14 -30.49 8.92 19.84
CA LYS A 14 -29.37 8.36 20.63
C LYS A 14 -28.11 8.17 19.77
N PRO A 15 -27.25 9.19 19.62
CA PRO A 15 -25.99 9.04 18.91
C PRO A 15 -25.05 8.10 19.69
N TYR A 16 -24.48 7.09 19.02
CA TYR A 16 -23.51 6.15 19.62
C TYR A 16 -22.05 6.49 19.29
N GLY A 17 -21.81 7.30 18.25
CA GLY A 17 -20.46 7.72 17.84
C GLY A 17 -20.38 8.07 16.36
N LYS A 18 -19.16 8.37 15.90
CA LYS A 18 -18.88 8.63 14.48
C LYS A 18 -18.60 7.29 13.77
N ILE A 19 -19.29 7.05 12.67
CA ILE A 19 -18.97 5.92 11.77
C ILE A 19 -17.61 6.22 11.14
N LYS A 20 -16.67 5.30 11.30
CA LYS A 20 -15.37 5.36 10.63
C LYS A 20 -15.56 5.12 9.13
N THR A 21 -14.82 5.87 8.32
CA THR A 21 -14.84 5.72 6.87
C THR A 21 -13.96 4.55 6.46
N PHE A 22 -14.55 3.48 5.91
CA PHE A 22 -13.85 2.24 5.55
C PHE A 22 -14.05 1.83 4.08
N ASN A 23 -14.55 2.72 3.22
CA ASN A 23 -14.76 2.50 1.78
C ASN A 23 -13.56 2.96 0.93
N ALA A 24 -12.33 2.84 1.46
CA ALA A 24 -11.12 3.01 0.66
C ALA A 24 -11.00 1.86 -0.36
N VAL A 25 -10.35 2.12 -1.49
CA VAL A 25 -10.21 1.15 -2.59
C VAL A 25 -8.78 1.11 -3.11
N ASN A 26 -8.47 0.13 -3.96
CA ASN A 26 -7.25 0.15 -4.76
C ASN A 26 -7.43 1.07 -5.98
N ASN A 27 -6.37 1.81 -6.31
CA ASN A 27 -6.29 2.81 -7.37
C ASN A 27 -7.23 4.03 -7.19
N GLY A 28 -7.03 5.01 -8.05
CA GLY A 28 -7.84 6.22 -8.22
C GLY A 28 -8.83 6.15 -9.39
N PRO A 29 -9.58 7.23 -9.66
CA PRO A 29 -10.55 7.26 -10.73
C PRO A 29 -9.89 7.15 -12.11
N VAL A 30 -10.66 6.70 -13.08
CA VAL A 30 -10.29 6.74 -14.49
C VAL A 30 -10.82 8.06 -15.06
N ASN A 31 -9.89 8.90 -15.55
CA ASN A 31 -10.19 10.12 -16.29
C ASN A 31 -9.60 10.03 -17.71
N GLY A 32 -10.14 9.10 -18.50
CA GLY A 32 -9.65 8.78 -19.83
C GLY A 32 -10.15 9.72 -20.92
N ILE A 33 -9.65 9.50 -22.13
CA ILE A 33 -10.07 10.24 -23.33
C ILE A 33 -11.42 9.73 -23.86
N ARG A 34 -12.05 10.52 -24.73
CA ARG A 34 -13.30 10.16 -25.45
C ARG A 34 -14.47 9.83 -24.52
N GLY A 35 -14.51 10.44 -23.34
CA GLY A 35 -15.59 10.27 -22.37
C GLY A 35 -15.51 9.00 -21.52
N ILE A 36 -14.48 8.16 -21.68
CA ILE A 36 -14.27 6.99 -20.83
C ILE A 36 -13.74 7.46 -19.48
N ASN A 37 -14.64 7.70 -18.54
CA ASN A 37 -14.29 8.12 -17.18
C ASN A 37 -15.34 7.66 -16.17
N ASN A 38 -14.98 7.64 -14.89
CA ASN A 38 -15.88 7.36 -13.78
C ASN A 38 -15.88 8.47 -12.70
N MET A 39 -15.46 9.68 -13.05
CA MET A 39 -15.21 10.77 -12.10
C MET A 39 -16.44 11.15 -11.25
N GLU A 40 -17.63 11.19 -11.86
CA GLU A 40 -18.87 11.52 -11.15
C GLU A 40 -19.28 10.39 -10.18
N ALA A 41 -19.24 9.14 -10.64
CA ALA A 41 -19.54 7.98 -9.80
C ALA A 41 -18.55 7.89 -8.62
N TRP A 42 -17.26 8.18 -8.87
CA TRP A 42 -16.22 8.20 -7.83
C TRP A 42 -16.49 9.27 -6.77
N ARG A 43 -16.84 10.51 -7.18
CA ARG A 43 -17.25 11.58 -6.25
C ARG A 43 -18.47 11.19 -5.42
N ALA A 44 -19.47 10.58 -6.07
CA ALA A 44 -20.68 10.13 -5.37
C ALA A 44 -20.39 9.05 -4.33
N ALA A 45 -19.42 8.17 -4.60
CA ALA A 45 -18.99 7.12 -3.68
C ALA A 45 -18.19 7.64 -2.47
N LYS A 46 -17.68 8.88 -2.52
CA LYS A 46 -16.91 9.52 -1.43
C LYS A 46 -15.78 8.62 -0.91
N ILE A 47 -15.01 8.06 -1.84
CA ILE A 47 -13.87 7.20 -1.54
C ILE A 47 -12.79 8.07 -0.89
N PRO A 48 -12.43 7.83 0.38
CA PRO A 48 -11.48 8.69 1.10
C PRO A 48 -10.05 8.51 0.62
N TYR A 49 -9.65 7.27 0.34
CA TYR A 49 -8.30 6.89 -0.05
C TYR A 49 -8.32 5.93 -1.23
N GLY A 50 -7.37 6.13 -2.15
CA GLY A 50 -7.02 5.17 -3.20
C GLY A 50 -5.60 4.66 -2.98
N ARG A 51 -5.43 3.36 -2.71
CA ARG A 51 -4.10 2.75 -2.59
C ARG A 51 -3.45 2.64 -3.96
N LEU A 52 -2.22 3.14 -4.10
CA LEU A 52 -1.52 3.18 -5.38
C LEU A 52 -0.76 1.87 -5.64
N HIS A 53 -1.48 0.75 -5.77
CA HIS A 53 -0.90 -0.53 -6.17
C HIS A 53 -1.52 -1.04 -7.47
N ASP A 54 -0.72 -1.76 -8.27
CA ASP A 54 -1.12 -2.21 -9.62
C ASP A 54 -1.64 -1.12 -10.57
N THR A 55 -1.28 0.14 -10.27
CA THR A 55 -1.61 1.30 -11.10
C THR A 55 -1.00 1.14 -12.50
N SER A 56 0.16 0.46 -12.59
CA SER A 56 0.85 0.20 -13.85
C SER A 56 0.05 -0.62 -14.86
N PHE A 57 -0.96 -1.39 -14.43
CA PHE A 57 -1.83 -2.15 -15.35
C PHE A 57 -2.73 -1.24 -16.18
N THR A 58 -2.98 -0.01 -15.73
CA THR A 58 -3.73 0.99 -16.50
C THR A 58 -2.83 1.86 -17.35
N ASN A 59 -1.61 2.13 -16.89
CA ASN A 59 -0.57 2.83 -17.62
C ASN A 59 0.79 2.50 -17.01
N GLU A 60 1.66 1.93 -17.83
CA GLU A 60 2.96 1.43 -17.44
C GLU A 60 3.92 2.51 -16.90
N TRP A 61 3.56 3.78 -16.83
CA TRP A 61 4.46 4.85 -16.36
C TRP A 61 4.07 5.42 -14.98
N LEU A 62 3.12 4.78 -14.29
CA LEU A 62 2.54 5.31 -13.06
C LEU A 62 3.17 4.72 -11.79
N VAL A 63 3.42 5.61 -10.81
CA VAL A 63 3.63 5.37 -9.36
C VAL A 63 4.91 4.61 -8.98
N ASP A 64 5.17 3.49 -9.63
CA ASP A 64 6.24 2.57 -9.30
C ASP A 64 7.60 3.26 -9.29
N VAL A 65 8.39 3.00 -8.24
CA VAL A 65 9.66 3.70 -8.00
C VAL A 65 10.61 3.52 -9.18
N HIS A 66 10.69 2.30 -9.72
CA HIS A 66 11.54 1.97 -10.87
C HIS A 66 11.05 2.53 -12.21
N ARG A 67 9.83 3.09 -12.25
CA ARG A 67 9.26 3.71 -13.44
C ARG A 67 9.37 5.22 -13.39
N ILE A 68 9.30 5.78 -12.19
CA ILE A 68 9.61 7.19 -11.93
C ILE A 68 11.13 7.42 -12.04
N PHE A 69 11.95 6.58 -11.42
CA PHE A 69 13.42 6.65 -11.48
C PHE A 69 13.97 5.38 -12.14
N ARG A 70 14.28 5.48 -13.44
CA ARG A 70 14.53 4.30 -14.29
C ARG A 70 15.99 3.84 -14.30
N ASP A 71 16.91 4.75 -14.09
CA ASP A 71 18.34 4.47 -14.07
C ASP A 71 18.86 4.61 -12.64
N PHE A 72 18.95 3.48 -11.93
CA PHE A 72 19.43 3.45 -10.55
C PHE A 72 20.92 3.79 -10.40
N ASP A 73 21.68 3.89 -11.50
CA ASP A 73 23.06 4.34 -11.47
C ASP A 73 23.15 5.87 -11.67
N ALA A 74 22.07 6.55 -12.08
CA ALA A 74 22.00 8.01 -12.24
C ALA A 74 21.99 8.76 -10.88
N ASP A 75 22.24 10.07 -10.92
CA ASP A 75 22.20 10.94 -9.74
C ASP A 75 20.75 11.15 -9.26
N GLU A 76 20.44 10.68 -8.06
CA GLU A 76 19.12 10.83 -7.44
C GLU A 76 18.77 12.30 -7.13
N ASN A 77 19.73 13.22 -7.11
CA ASN A 77 19.45 14.63 -6.81
C ASN A 77 19.13 15.46 -8.05
N ASP A 78 19.26 14.90 -9.26
CA ASP A 78 18.97 15.60 -10.51
C ASP A 78 17.52 15.28 -10.96
N PRO A 79 16.60 16.28 -10.93
CA PRO A 79 15.22 16.11 -11.35
C PRO A 79 15.04 15.50 -12.74
N LYS A 80 16.00 15.68 -13.66
CA LYS A 80 15.89 15.15 -15.03
C LYS A 80 15.88 13.62 -15.09
N ASN A 81 16.32 12.95 -14.02
CA ASN A 81 16.35 11.50 -13.91
C ASN A 81 15.00 10.92 -13.43
N TYR A 82 14.03 11.79 -13.12
CA TYR A 82 12.69 11.44 -12.67
C TYR A 82 11.65 11.68 -13.76
N ILE A 83 10.65 10.80 -13.83
CA ILE A 83 9.53 10.89 -14.76
C ILE A 83 8.23 10.99 -13.96
N PHE A 84 7.88 12.22 -13.57
CA PHE A 84 6.70 12.48 -12.72
C PHE A 84 5.40 12.67 -13.48
N ALA A 85 5.43 13.33 -14.65
CA ALA A 85 4.25 13.83 -15.36
C ALA A 85 3.07 12.83 -15.49
N PRO A 86 3.27 11.53 -15.79
CA PRO A 86 2.16 10.57 -15.80
C PRO A 86 1.50 10.41 -14.43
N THR A 87 2.31 10.29 -13.38
CA THR A 87 1.84 10.11 -12.00
C THR A 87 1.25 11.41 -11.44
N ASP A 88 1.79 12.56 -11.82
CA ASP A 88 1.25 13.89 -11.47
C ASP A 88 -0.20 14.05 -11.91
N LYS A 89 -0.46 13.74 -13.19
CA LYS A 89 -1.81 13.78 -13.73
C LYS A 89 -2.73 12.85 -12.96
N TYR A 90 -2.26 11.64 -12.65
CA TYR A 90 -3.07 10.63 -11.97
C TYR A 90 -3.45 11.07 -10.55
N ILE A 91 -2.48 11.57 -9.78
CA ILE A 91 -2.71 12.09 -8.43
C ILE A 91 -3.60 13.34 -8.45
N ALA A 92 -3.43 14.23 -9.44
CA ALA A 92 -4.31 15.38 -9.62
C ALA A 92 -5.76 14.95 -9.88
N ASP A 93 -5.98 13.90 -10.69
CA ASP A 93 -7.32 13.35 -10.95
C ASP A 93 -7.96 12.78 -9.66
N MET A 94 -7.18 12.16 -8.76
CA MET A 94 -7.67 11.70 -7.44
C MET A 94 -8.12 12.87 -6.56
N PHE A 95 -7.28 13.91 -6.44
CA PHE A 95 -7.65 15.10 -5.66
C PHE A 95 -8.88 15.81 -6.25
N ALA A 96 -9.03 15.84 -7.58
CA ALA A 96 -10.18 16.44 -8.25
C ALA A 96 -11.53 15.76 -7.93
N VAL A 97 -11.51 14.55 -7.36
CA VAL A 97 -12.71 13.82 -6.90
C VAL A 97 -12.79 13.67 -5.39
N GLY A 98 -11.88 14.29 -4.64
CA GLY A 98 -11.85 14.25 -3.18
C GLY A 98 -11.30 12.96 -2.59
N THR A 99 -10.46 12.24 -3.33
CA THR A 99 -9.77 11.03 -2.86
C THR A 99 -8.30 11.33 -2.65
N GLU A 100 -7.80 11.02 -1.45
CA GLU A 100 -6.38 11.15 -1.14
C GLU A 100 -5.61 9.90 -1.61
N PRO A 101 -4.40 10.07 -2.17
CA PRO A 101 -3.52 8.93 -2.40
C PRO A 101 -3.12 8.28 -1.08
N TYR A 102 -3.22 6.95 -1.03
CA TYR A 102 -2.41 6.13 -0.13
C TYR A 102 -1.25 5.62 -0.99
N TYR A 103 -0.10 6.29 -0.89
CA TYR A 103 0.99 6.12 -1.85
C TYR A 103 1.83 4.89 -1.48
N ARG A 104 1.97 3.93 -2.39
CA ARG A 104 2.83 2.77 -2.19
C ARG A 104 4.14 2.95 -2.96
N LEU A 105 5.25 3.01 -2.24
CA LEU A 105 6.62 3.07 -2.72
C LEU A 105 7.11 1.63 -2.98
N GLY A 106 7.28 1.25 -4.24
CA GLY A 106 7.71 -0.10 -4.61
C GLY A 106 7.47 -0.39 -6.07
N ALA A 107 7.13 -1.64 -6.37
CA ALA A 107 6.68 -2.09 -7.69
C ALA A 107 5.27 -2.68 -7.62
N SER A 108 4.51 -2.54 -8.70
CA SER A 108 3.32 -3.34 -8.99
C SER A 108 3.68 -4.81 -9.24
N ILE A 109 2.70 -5.71 -9.21
CA ILE A 109 2.94 -7.14 -9.43
C ILE A 109 3.37 -7.39 -10.87
N GLU A 110 4.57 -7.90 -11.05
CA GLU A 110 5.12 -8.27 -12.35
C GLU A 110 4.86 -9.76 -12.63
N HIS A 111 3.72 -10.08 -13.24
CA HIS A 111 3.31 -11.48 -13.47
C HIS A 111 4.16 -12.26 -14.49
N SER A 112 4.97 -11.57 -15.29
CA SER A 112 5.79 -12.17 -16.35
C SER A 112 7.26 -11.81 -16.20
N HIS A 113 7.72 -10.77 -16.90
CA HIS A 113 9.08 -10.29 -16.80
C HIS A 113 9.27 -9.45 -15.52
N LYS A 114 10.27 -9.80 -14.72
CA LYS A 114 10.65 -9.07 -13.51
C LYS A 114 11.61 -7.94 -13.85
N TYR A 115 11.36 -6.76 -13.31
CA TYR A 115 12.20 -5.59 -13.48
C TYR A 115 12.31 -4.81 -12.17
N GLY A 116 11.16 -4.41 -11.62
CA GLY A 116 11.07 -3.58 -10.42
C GLY A 116 11.12 -4.33 -9.09
N THR A 117 11.04 -5.66 -9.11
CA THR A 117 10.90 -6.51 -7.91
C THR A 117 12.21 -7.10 -7.38
N TYR A 118 13.35 -6.76 -8.01
CA TYR A 118 14.67 -7.13 -7.52
C TYR A 118 15.12 -6.24 -6.35
N PRO A 119 15.86 -6.78 -5.37
CA PRO A 119 16.46 -5.97 -4.32
C PRO A 119 17.32 -4.85 -4.92
N PRO A 120 17.20 -3.61 -4.42
CA PRO A 120 18.09 -2.53 -4.84
C PRO A 120 19.54 -2.85 -4.45
N LYS A 121 20.52 -2.46 -5.29
CA LYS A 121 21.95 -2.62 -4.95
C LYS A 121 22.38 -1.79 -3.74
N ASP A 122 21.68 -0.68 -3.51
CA ASP A 122 21.91 0.28 -2.43
C ASP A 122 20.54 0.72 -1.87
N TYR A 123 20.23 0.25 -0.66
CA TYR A 123 18.96 0.53 0.01
C TYR A 123 18.84 1.99 0.46
N GLU A 124 19.95 2.65 0.80
CA GLU A 124 19.93 4.07 1.17
C GLU A 124 19.70 4.95 -0.06
N LYS A 125 20.32 4.62 -1.20
CA LYS A 125 20.01 5.30 -2.46
C LYS A 125 18.55 5.10 -2.86
N TRP A 126 18.00 3.90 -2.70
CA TRP A 126 16.58 3.66 -2.92
C TRP A 126 15.70 4.53 -2.00
N ALA A 127 16.09 4.67 -0.72
CA ALA A 127 15.39 5.53 0.23
C ALA A 127 15.47 7.02 -0.15
N ARG A 128 16.63 7.51 -0.62
CA ARG A 128 16.80 8.89 -1.15
C ARG A 128 15.98 9.13 -2.41
N ILE A 129 15.88 8.15 -3.30
CA ILE A 129 14.99 8.24 -4.46
C ILE A 129 13.54 8.41 -4.00
N CYS A 130 13.10 7.63 -3.01
CA CYS A 130 11.76 7.75 -2.44
C CYS A 130 11.55 9.05 -1.68
N GLU A 131 12.57 9.58 -1.00
CA GLU A 131 12.55 10.92 -0.41
C GLU A 131 12.22 11.97 -1.47
N HIS A 132 12.90 11.96 -2.63
CA HIS A 132 12.62 12.90 -3.72
C HIS A 132 11.23 12.72 -4.32
N ILE A 133 10.73 11.48 -4.43
CA ILE A 133 9.33 11.22 -4.83
C ILE A 133 8.35 11.84 -3.82
N ILE A 134 8.58 11.66 -2.51
CA ILE A 134 7.74 12.26 -1.46
C ILE A 134 7.80 13.79 -1.55
N ARG A 135 9.01 14.38 -1.57
CA ARG A 135 9.20 15.84 -1.67
C ARG A 135 8.58 16.43 -2.93
N HIS A 136 8.58 15.68 -4.05
CA HIS A 136 7.90 16.12 -5.26
C HIS A 136 6.41 16.34 -4.99
N TYR A 137 5.74 15.44 -4.27
CA TYR A 137 4.30 15.60 -4.01
C TYR A 137 3.95 16.44 -2.79
N THR A 138 4.83 16.55 -1.78
CA THR A 138 4.51 17.20 -0.51
C THR A 138 5.21 18.54 -0.28
N GLU A 139 6.31 18.82 -0.99
CA GLU A 139 7.19 19.98 -0.72
C GLU A 139 7.64 20.76 -1.97
N GLY A 140 7.09 20.44 -3.15
CA GLY A 140 7.34 21.18 -4.39
C GLY A 140 8.69 20.90 -5.07
N TRP A 141 9.40 19.85 -4.69
CA TRP A 141 10.66 19.48 -5.36
C TRP A 141 10.43 19.14 -6.84
N ALA A 142 11.38 19.48 -7.72
CA ALA A 142 11.30 19.20 -9.16
C ALA A 142 9.99 19.68 -9.83
N ASP A 143 9.64 20.95 -9.63
CA ASP A 143 8.39 21.56 -10.14
C ASP A 143 7.11 20.83 -9.66
N GLY A 144 7.16 20.24 -8.47
CA GLY A 144 6.10 19.43 -7.91
C GLY A 144 5.01 20.19 -7.17
N PHE A 145 4.40 19.51 -6.20
CA PHE A 145 3.19 19.90 -5.49
C PHE A 145 3.41 20.04 -3.99
N ASN A 146 2.42 20.61 -3.31
CA ASN A 146 2.36 20.70 -1.86
C ASN A 146 1.09 20.00 -1.36
N TYR A 147 0.87 18.77 -1.81
CA TYR A 147 -0.28 17.96 -1.43
C TYR A 147 -0.14 17.43 -0.01
N ASN A 148 -1.27 17.29 0.68
CA ASN A 148 -1.34 16.61 1.96
C ASN A 148 -1.56 15.11 1.77
N ILE A 149 -0.54 14.39 1.29
CA ILE A 149 -0.58 12.92 1.17
C ILE A 149 -0.10 12.31 2.47
N LYS A 150 -1.02 11.74 3.26
CA LYS A 150 -0.74 11.31 4.62
C LYS A 150 0.05 10.00 4.70
N TYR A 151 -0.35 8.98 3.93
CA TYR A 151 0.14 7.61 4.08
C TYR A 151 1.09 7.21 2.95
N TRP A 152 2.27 6.72 3.35
CA TRP A 152 3.32 6.24 2.46
C TRP A 152 3.73 4.84 2.89
N GLU A 153 3.41 3.87 2.05
CA GLU A 153 3.64 2.45 2.29
C GLU A 153 4.88 1.96 1.55
N ILE A 154 5.70 1.19 2.23
CA ILE A 154 6.90 0.58 1.68
C ILE A 154 6.55 -0.83 1.20
N TRP A 155 6.75 -1.05 -0.09
CA TRP A 155 6.67 -2.34 -0.78
C TRP A 155 5.28 -3.00 -0.88
N ASN A 156 5.27 -4.23 -1.40
CA ASN A 156 4.10 -5.11 -1.54
C ASN A 156 4.51 -6.59 -1.47
N GLU A 157 3.88 -7.37 -0.59
CA GLU A 157 3.91 -8.84 -0.55
C GLU A 157 5.31 -9.49 -0.66
N ALA A 158 6.31 -8.96 0.04
CA ALA A 158 7.65 -9.56 0.02
C ALA A 158 7.72 -10.96 0.65
N ASP A 159 6.70 -11.35 1.43
CA ASP A 159 6.52 -12.68 2.02
C ASP A 159 5.91 -13.70 1.06
N ASN A 160 5.36 -13.24 -0.07
CA ASN A 160 4.67 -14.10 -1.01
C ASN A 160 5.66 -14.68 -2.03
N ASP A 161 6.16 -15.88 -1.75
CA ASP A 161 7.03 -16.65 -2.64
C ASP A 161 6.32 -17.08 -3.97
N ASN A 162 5.01 -16.81 -4.09
CA ASN A 162 4.09 -17.14 -5.19
C ASN A 162 4.09 -18.60 -5.65
N ALA A 163 2.92 -19.25 -5.58
CA ALA A 163 2.67 -20.61 -6.09
C ALA A 163 2.92 -20.78 -7.61
N THR A 164 3.20 -19.69 -8.33
CA THR A 164 3.49 -19.63 -9.77
C THR A 164 4.96 -19.31 -10.08
N GLY A 165 5.83 -19.19 -9.06
CA GLY A 165 7.26 -18.91 -9.23
C GLY A 165 7.62 -17.46 -9.56
N ASN A 166 6.75 -16.50 -9.25
CA ASN A 166 6.91 -15.08 -9.61
C ASN A 166 6.74 -14.15 -8.39
N PRO A 167 7.62 -14.18 -7.38
CA PRO A 167 7.41 -13.43 -6.14
C PRO A 167 7.41 -11.91 -6.33
N CYS A 168 6.84 -11.17 -5.37
CA CYS A 168 6.86 -9.70 -5.36
C CYS A 168 8.19 -9.13 -4.82
N TRP A 169 9.08 -10.00 -4.34
CA TRP A 169 10.47 -9.72 -4.00
C TRP A 169 11.35 -10.86 -4.52
N GLN A 170 12.40 -10.55 -5.29
CA GLN A 170 13.26 -11.57 -5.91
C GLN A 170 14.49 -11.95 -5.06
N GLY A 171 14.75 -11.21 -3.97
CA GLY A 171 15.87 -11.47 -3.07
C GLY A 171 15.54 -12.50 -2.00
N THR A 172 16.47 -12.70 -1.08
CA THR A 172 16.22 -13.49 0.13
C THR A 172 15.31 -12.72 1.09
N TRP A 173 14.74 -13.45 2.05
CA TRP A 173 13.96 -12.84 3.13
C TRP A 173 14.82 -11.87 3.95
N GLU A 174 16.06 -12.23 4.26
CA GLU A 174 17.01 -11.37 4.98
C GLU A 174 17.30 -10.07 4.24
N GLU A 175 17.49 -10.13 2.91
CA GLU A 175 17.63 -8.92 2.08
C GLU A 175 16.41 -8.01 2.19
N PHE A 176 15.19 -8.58 2.25
CA PHE A 176 13.98 -7.76 2.46
C PHE A 176 13.95 -7.14 3.86
N TYR A 177 14.35 -7.88 4.89
CA TYR A 177 14.37 -7.37 6.26
C TYR A 177 15.38 -6.21 6.39
N ASP A 178 16.54 -6.35 5.76
CA ASP A 178 17.58 -5.31 5.67
C ASP A 178 17.08 -4.08 4.90
N PHE A 179 16.45 -4.30 3.76
CA PHE A 179 15.82 -3.26 2.97
C PHE A 179 14.78 -2.47 3.80
N PHE A 180 13.78 -3.14 4.37
CA PHE A 180 12.72 -2.48 5.12
C PHE A 180 13.27 -1.74 6.35
N CYS A 181 14.18 -2.38 7.09
CA CYS A 181 14.78 -1.78 8.28
C CYS A 181 15.75 -0.63 7.98
N THR A 182 16.21 -0.49 6.73
CA THR A 182 16.99 0.66 6.27
C THR A 182 16.07 1.80 5.85
N VAL A 183 15.09 1.50 5.01
CA VAL A 183 14.23 2.48 4.35
C VAL A 183 13.22 3.12 5.31
N CYS A 184 12.55 2.32 6.14
CA CYS A 184 11.48 2.82 7.01
C CYS A 184 11.94 3.92 7.98
N PRO A 185 12.97 3.70 8.83
CA PRO A 185 13.43 4.75 9.74
C PRO A 185 14.03 5.96 9.01
N TYR A 186 14.69 5.75 7.86
CA TYR A 186 15.20 6.84 7.04
C TYR A 186 14.08 7.80 6.61
N LEU A 187 12.99 7.26 6.06
CA LEU A 187 11.85 8.06 5.61
C LEU A 187 11.10 8.71 6.78
N GLN A 188 10.97 8.02 7.93
CA GLN A 188 10.38 8.61 9.14
C GLN A 188 11.20 9.80 9.66
N GLU A 189 12.54 9.72 9.61
CA GLU A 189 13.41 10.85 9.99
C GLU A 189 13.23 12.05 9.06
N LYS A 190 13.14 11.82 7.75
CA LYS A 190 12.95 12.89 6.76
C LYS A 190 11.56 13.51 6.81
N PHE A 191 10.54 12.72 7.14
CA PHE A 191 9.14 13.14 7.08
C PHE A 191 8.38 12.85 8.39
N PRO A 192 8.74 13.49 9.51
CA PRO A 192 8.14 13.21 10.82
C PRO A 192 6.65 13.57 10.91
N ASN A 193 6.12 14.32 9.94
CA ASN A 193 4.71 14.71 9.86
C ASN A 193 3.87 13.74 9.00
N LEU A 194 4.50 12.81 8.28
CA LEU A 194 3.83 11.82 7.45
C LEU A 194 3.71 10.50 8.20
N LYS A 195 2.88 9.59 7.67
CA LYS A 195 2.76 8.22 8.18
C LYS A 195 3.50 7.29 7.23
N ILE A 196 4.61 6.72 7.71
CA ILE A 196 5.44 5.78 6.95
C ILE A 196 5.30 4.37 7.53
N GLY A 197 4.93 3.40 6.70
CA GLY A 197 4.67 2.04 7.16
C GLY A 197 4.71 1.01 6.05
N GLY A 198 4.24 -0.21 6.34
CA GLY A 198 4.30 -1.34 5.42
C GLY A 198 4.36 -2.67 6.19
N PRO A 199 4.89 -3.76 5.60
CA PRO A 199 5.35 -3.92 4.22
C PRO A 199 4.26 -4.43 3.26
N ALA A 200 2.98 -4.37 3.64
CA ALA A 200 1.88 -5.02 2.94
C ALA A 200 2.06 -6.55 2.87
N ILE A 201 2.09 -7.18 4.06
CA ILE A 201 2.28 -8.63 4.25
C ILE A 201 1.12 -9.38 3.59
N ALA A 202 1.40 -10.26 2.64
CA ALA A 202 0.38 -11.07 1.96
C ALA A 202 -0.33 -12.01 2.93
N THR A 203 0.45 -12.64 3.83
CA THR A 203 -0.05 -13.70 4.68
C THR A 203 0.69 -13.89 6.02
N PHE A 204 -0.03 -13.82 7.14
CA PHE A 204 0.44 -14.26 8.46
C PHE A 204 0.45 -15.80 8.63
N TRP A 205 0.27 -16.56 7.54
CA TRP A 205 0.45 -18.03 7.53
C TRP A 205 1.91 -18.43 7.24
N HIS A 206 2.71 -17.53 6.67
CA HIS A 206 4.17 -17.71 6.56
C HIS A 206 4.82 -17.33 7.90
N GLU A 207 4.55 -18.15 8.93
CA GLU A 207 4.87 -17.82 10.32
C GLU A 207 6.37 -17.59 10.53
N GLU A 208 7.23 -18.37 9.88
CA GLU A 208 8.68 -18.19 9.98
C GLU A 208 9.14 -16.86 9.36
N TRP A 209 8.58 -16.47 8.21
CA TRP A 209 8.88 -15.18 7.58
C TRP A 209 8.45 -14.03 8.50
N CYS A 210 7.21 -14.08 9.01
CA CYS A 210 6.68 -13.06 9.90
C CYS A 210 7.51 -12.96 11.19
N ASP A 211 7.76 -14.08 11.86
CA ASP A 211 8.50 -14.11 13.11
C ASP A 211 9.91 -13.53 12.96
N LYS A 212 10.61 -13.85 11.86
CA LYS A 212 11.95 -13.30 11.56
C LYS A 212 11.91 -11.83 11.15
N PHE A 213 10.90 -11.41 10.37
CA PHE A 213 10.73 -10.00 10.00
C PHE A 213 10.50 -9.11 11.23
N PHE A 214 9.57 -9.50 12.10
CA PHE A 214 9.30 -8.76 13.33
C PHE A 214 10.48 -8.76 14.30
N ALA A 215 11.21 -9.89 14.41
CA ALA A 215 12.44 -9.95 15.20
C ALA A 215 13.52 -9.00 14.65
N ALA A 216 13.72 -8.96 13.34
CA ALA A 216 14.67 -8.03 12.71
C ALA A 216 14.32 -6.56 12.97
N MET A 217 13.02 -6.20 12.90
CA MET A 217 12.57 -4.86 13.27
C MET A 217 12.81 -4.55 14.75
N GLN A 218 12.54 -5.49 15.66
CA GLN A 218 12.80 -5.30 17.10
C GLN A 218 14.29 -5.09 17.39
N ASP A 219 15.15 -5.94 16.84
CA ASP A 219 16.61 -5.89 17.05
C ASP A 219 17.20 -4.56 16.57
N ARG A 220 16.65 -4.02 15.47
CA ARG A 220 17.06 -2.74 14.87
C ARG A 220 16.27 -1.54 15.42
N LYS A 221 15.35 -1.77 16.34
CA LYS A 221 14.46 -0.74 16.94
C LYS A 221 13.65 0.03 15.91
N VAL A 222 13.28 -0.63 14.81
CA VAL A 222 12.41 -0.07 13.77
C VAL A 222 10.97 -0.15 14.24
N ARG A 223 10.28 0.99 14.19
CA ARG A 223 8.88 1.12 14.58
C ARG A 223 8.12 1.93 13.52
N PRO A 224 7.51 1.27 12.54
CA PRO A 224 6.73 1.96 11.52
C PRO A 224 5.53 2.67 12.16
N ASP A 225 5.02 3.70 11.49
CA ASP A 225 3.82 4.40 11.92
C ASP A 225 2.56 3.55 11.79
N PHE A 226 2.56 2.63 10.82
CA PHE A 226 1.51 1.64 10.62
C PHE A 226 2.09 0.34 10.07
N ILE A 227 1.39 -0.76 10.31
CA ILE A 227 1.66 -2.06 9.69
C ILE A 227 0.52 -2.42 8.76
N SER A 228 0.84 -2.75 7.51
CA SER A 228 -0.15 -3.14 6.51
C SER A 228 -0.04 -4.60 6.10
N TYR A 229 -1.19 -5.20 5.79
CA TYR A 229 -1.32 -6.61 5.44
C TYR A 229 -2.57 -6.87 4.61
N HIS A 230 -2.58 -8.01 3.93
CA HIS A 230 -3.63 -8.41 3.01
C HIS A 230 -4.52 -9.50 3.61
N ARG A 231 -5.76 -9.56 3.12
CA ARG A 231 -6.57 -10.77 3.29
C ARG A 231 -7.61 -10.94 2.22
N TYR A 232 -7.63 -12.14 1.65
CA TYR A 232 -8.66 -12.61 0.74
C TYR A 232 -9.29 -13.86 1.34
N ASN A 233 -10.62 -13.91 1.38
CA ASN A 233 -11.38 -14.98 2.06
C ASN A 233 -12.75 -15.16 1.43
N LYS A 234 -13.37 -16.33 1.66
CA LYS A 234 -14.73 -16.60 1.20
C LYS A 234 -15.80 -16.14 2.20
N TYR A 235 -15.54 -16.33 3.50
CA TYR A 235 -16.52 -16.07 4.56
C TYR A 235 -16.06 -14.94 5.48
N ILE A 236 -17.03 -14.24 6.09
CA ILE A 236 -16.77 -13.08 6.96
C ILE A 236 -16.02 -13.50 8.23
N GLU A 237 -16.38 -14.66 8.78
CA GLU A 237 -15.79 -15.24 9.97
C GLU A 237 -14.28 -15.42 9.81
N ASP A 238 -13.85 -15.86 8.62
CA ASP A 238 -12.42 -16.03 8.29
C ASP A 238 -11.67 -14.69 8.30
N PHE A 239 -12.32 -13.57 7.92
CA PHE A 239 -11.69 -12.25 8.04
C PHE A 239 -11.53 -11.86 9.50
N VAL A 240 -12.56 -12.07 10.32
CA VAL A 240 -12.54 -11.71 11.74
C VAL A 240 -11.44 -12.48 12.48
N ASP A 241 -11.34 -13.79 12.25
CA ASP A 241 -10.32 -14.63 12.88
C ASP A 241 -8.92 -14.27 12.39
N TYR A 242 -8.77 -13.93 11.11
CA TYR A 242 -7.50 -13.50 10.57
C TYR A 242 -7.02 -12.15 11.14
N VAL A 243 -7.93 -11.17 11.31
CA VAL A 243 -7.60 -9.90 11.98
C VAL A 243 -7.18 -10.14 13.44
N ARG A 244 -7.83 -11.07 14.15
CA ARG A 244 -7.39 -11.47 15.50
C ARG A 244 -5.99 -12.08 15.50
N LYS A 245 -5.68 -12.95 14.52
CA LYS A 245 -4.34 -13.54 14.37
C LYS A 245 -3.29 -12.45 14.10
N ALA A 246 -3.55 -11.55 13.15
CA ALA A 246 -2.67 -10.43 12.83
C ALA A 246 -2.36 -9.59 14.08
N ASN A 247 -3.40 -9.21 14.84
CA ASN A 247 -3.24 -8.46 16.09
C ASN A 247 -2.40 -9.21 17.12
N ALA A 248 -2.62 -10.52 17.30
CA ALA A 248 -1.85 -11.33 18.24
C ALA A 248 -0.36 -11.43 17.85
N VAL A 249 -0.06 -11.54 16.55
CA VAL A 249 1.33 -11.51 16.04
C VAL A 249 1.96 -10.15 16.32
N MET A 250 1.28 -9.05 16.00
CA MET A 250 1.79 -7.70 16.27
C MET A 250 2.00 -7.47 17.78
N GLU A 251 1.08 -7.91 18.63
CA GLU A 251 1.20 -7.82 20.09
C GLU A 251 2.38 -8.64 20.63
N LYS A 252 2.55 -9.89 20.18
CA LYS A 252 3.70 -10.76 20.51
C LYS A 252 5.03 -10.04 20.32
N TYR A 253 5.14 -9.21 19.28
CA TYR A 253 6.34 -8.46 18.92
C TYR A 253 6.32 -6.98 19.36
N GLY A 254 5.42 -6.56 20.24
CA GLY A 254 5.42 -5.19 20.79
C GLY A 254 4.95 -4.09 19.83
N TYR A 255 4.19 -4.47 18.81
CA TYR A 255 3.57 -3.58 17.82
C TYR A 255 2.04 -3.54 17.94
N GLY A 256 1.47 -4.05 19.05
CA GLY A 256 0.01 -4.12 19.25
C GLY A 256 -0.70 -2.76 19.34
N ASP A 257 0.02 -1.68 19.57
CA ASP A 257 -0.45 -0.29 19.60
C ASP A 257 -0.15 0.50 18.31
N VAL A 258 0.51 -0.13 17.33
CA VAL A 258 0.77 0.47 16.01
C VAL A 258 -0.53 0.47 15.18
N GLU A 259 -0.72 1.50 14.36
CA GLU A 259 -1.88 1.59 13.44
C GLU A 259 -1.84 0.42 12.44
N THR A 260 -2.99 -0.22 12.17
CA THR A 260 -3.03 -1.40 11.30
C THR A 260 -3.92 -1.19 10.09
N HIS A 261 -3.44 -1.60 8.92
CA HIS A 261 -4.15 -1.44 7.65
C HIS A 261 -4.35 -2.79 6.96
N LEU A 262 -5.61 -3.24 6.86
CA LEU A 262 -5.99 -4.25 5.89
C LEU A 262 -6.09 -3.57 4.51
N ASN A 263 -4.95 -3.43 3.83
CA ASN A 263 -4.76 -2.54 2.68
C ASN A 263 -5.04 -3.23 1.32
N GLU A 264 -5.19 -4.56 1.31
CA GLU A 264 -5.87 -5.30 0.24
C GLU A 264 -6.82 -6.33 0.85
N TRP A 265 -8.06 -6.34 0.35
CA TRP A 265 -9.01 -7.38 0.70
C TRP A 265 -10.07 -7.57 -0.38
N ASN A 266 -10.52 -8.81 -0.55
CA ASN A 266 -11.70 -9.11 -1.36
C ASN A 266 -12.29 -10.47 -1.00
N TYR A 267 -13.56 -10.68 -1.36
CA TYR A 267 -14.15 -12.00 -1.38
C TYR A 267 -13.59 -12.81 -2.55
N VAL A 268 -13.04 -13.98 -2.26
CA VAL A 268 -12.59 -14.95 -3.27
C VAL A 268 -13.25 -16.29 -3.00
N ARG A 269 -13.74 -16.94 -4.06
CA ARG A 269 -14.35 -18.27 -3.94
C ARG A 269 -13.29 -19.38 -3.91
N GLY A 270 -12.15 -19.11 -4.52
CA GLY A 270 -10.96 -19.95 -4.61
C GLY A 270 -9.83 -19.22 -5.34
N TRP A 271 -8.72 -19.91 -5.58
CA TRP A 271 -7.52 -19.35 -6.22
C TRP A 271 -7.16 -20.03 -7.55
N ARG A 272 -8.06 -20.85 -8.11
CA ARG A 272 -7.81 -21.65 -9.31
C ARG A 272 -9.08 -21.80 -10.15
N GLY A 273 -8.93 -21.73 -11.48
CA GLY A 273 -9.98 -22.11 -12.43
C GLY A 273 -11.22 -21.20 -12.38
N GLU A 274 -12.41 -21.82 -12.46
CA GLU A 274 -13.71 -21.12 -12.42
C GLU A 274 -14.06 -20.52 -11.05
N ASP A 275 -13.23 -20.77 -10.03
CA ASP A 275 -13.44 -20.30 -8.65
C ASP A 275 -12.76 -18.97 -8.32
N TYR A 276 -12.11 -18.29 -9.29
CA TYR A 276 -11.56 -16.94 -9.09
C TYR A 276 -12.66 -15.90 -8.89
#